data_AF-A0A536Z102-F1
#
_entry.id   AF-A0A536Z102-F1
#
_cell.length_a   1.000
_cell.length_b   1.000
_cell.length_c   1.000
_cell.angle_alpha   90.00
_cell.angle_beta   90.00
_cell.angle_gamma   90.00
#
_symmetry.space_group_name_H-M   'P 1'
#
loop_
_entity.id
_entity.type
_entity.pdbx_description
1 polymer ?
#
loop_
_entity_poly.entity_id
_entity_poly.type
_entity_poly.pdbx_seq_one_letter_code
_entity_poly.pdbx_strand_id
1 'polypeptide(L)'
;MVSKRPLREQFRTWRRSLRDPLRSGNAAARWIASLPTSDPLQLQRETLDLVASFPGGRRRIGPAQAEALLRVDARCEPIISHLTAQYTANYQRSSSVETRLWHGVFDLVKAFTAAYQAALKAGYAAGEQKRWKTVLPRVLVRLAHYKAIDGKFRLFRYSHWIPAQWRELHELYEFARMRGWQREPLAFGGAAFSQPGESLEQEYIRSLLLMRLDSGNFTPDQVEWVGRSLEEWTPSLTLTPPPGTGANFYVDLSGTQGLKRQEKARAGGRLMYLDATAVYARVVERMRALPEQDADPHLPGALPPREQKLLLMRLAALYGPDALAFSPRAPRKSTDVEMRVVVGLQSLTRAVAEVEHLSAEAKT
;
A
#
# COMPACT_ATOMS: atom_id res chain seq x y z
N MET A 1 -41.98 3.67 -11.43
CA MET A 1 -42.01 5.01 -12.08
C MET A 1 -40.80 5.82 -11.62
N VAL A 2 -39.85 6.11 -12.51
CA VAL A 2 -38.68 6.94 -12.16
C VAL A 2 -39.10 8.40 -12.22
N SER A 3 -39.21 9.06 -11.05
CA SER A 3 -39.52 10.49 -10.96
C SER A 3 -38.49 11.30 -11.77
N LYS A 4 -38.95 11.99 -12.82
CA LYS A 4 -38.11 12.86 -13.64
C LYS A 4 -37.75 14.08 -12.80
N ARG A 5 -36.47 14.22 -12.42
CA ARG A 5 -35.96 15.43 -11.76
C ARG A 5 -36.37 16.70 -12.53
N PRO A 6 -36.77 17.78 -11.87
CA PRO A 6 -37.23 19.00 -12.54
C PRO A 6 -36.14 19.56 -13.48
N LEU A 7 -36.54 20.04 -14.66
CA LEU A 7 -35.66 20.48 -15.75
C LEU A 7 -34.56 21.44 -15.27
N ARG A 8 -34.88 22.38 -14.36
CA ARG A 8 -33.92 23.34 -13.79
C ARG A 8 -32.76 22.67 -13.03
N GLU A 9 -33.04 21.59 -12.30
CA GLU A 9 -32.00 20.81 -11.61
C GLU A 9 -31.17 19.99 -12.60
N GLN A 10 -31.80 19.47 -13.66
CA GLN A 10 -31.07 18.79 -14.74
C GLN A 10 -30.10 19.77 -15.45
N PHE A 11 -30.53 20.99 -15.75
CA PHE A 11 -29.69 22.04 -16.33
C PHE A 11 -28.55 22.47 -15.41
N ARG A 12 -28.79 22.62 -14.09
CA ARG A 12 -27.74 22.93 -13.10
C ARG A 12 -26.73 21.79 -12.97
N THR A 13 -27.19 20.55 -12.93
CA THR A 13 -26.32 19.36 -12.86
C THR A 13 -25.51 19.19 -14.13
N TRP A 14 -26.11 19.47 -15.29
CA TRP A 14 -25.43 19.49 -16.59
C TRP A 14 -24.35 20.57 -16.64
N ARG A 15 -24.64 21.83 -16.27
CA ARG A 15 -23.65 22.91 -16.18
C ARG A 15 -22.50 22.59 -15.22
N ARG A 16 -22.78 21.99 -14.06
CA ARG A 16 -21.73 21.52 -13.13
C ARG A 16 -20.87 20.43 -13.75
N SER A 17 -21.46 19.47 -14.49
CA SER A 17 -20.70 18.42 -15.17
C SER A 17 -19.85 18.89 -16.37
N LEU A 18 -20.12 20.08 -16.93
CA LEU A 18 -19.25 20.72 -17.92
C LEU A 18 -18.00 21.36 -17.32
N ARG A 19 -18.06 21.70 -16.02
CA ARG A 19 -16.93 22.22 -15.24
C ARG A 19 -16.17 21.15 -14.48
N ASP A 20 -16.68 19.92 -14.46
CA ASP A 20 -16.05 18.76 -13.83
C ASP A 20 -14.65 18.51 -14.41
N PRO A 21 -13.57 18.65 -13.62
CA PRO A 21 -12.21 18.33 -14.06
C PRO A 21 -12.02 16.88 -14.51
N LEU A 22 -12.78 15.94 -13.95
CA LEU A 22 -12.66 14.52 -14.24
C LEU A 22 -13.46 14.08 -15.47
N ARG A 23 -14.08 15.02 -16.21
CA ARG A 23 -14.89 14.68 -17.38
C ARG A 23 -14.12 14.12 -18.57
N SER A 24 -12.86 14.51 -18.70
CA SER A 24 -11.93 14.11 -19.77
C SER A 24 -10.50 14.49 -19.42
N GLY A 25 -9.53 13.88 -20.12
CA GLY A 25 -8.11 14.18 -19.94
C GLY A 25 -7.74 15.66 -20.08
N ASN A 26 -8.31 16.35 -21.07
CA ASN A 26 -8.05 17.78 -21.30
C ASN A 26 -8.66 18.68 -20.21
N ALA A 27 -9.75 18.24 -19.56
CA ALA A 27 -10.30 18.97 -18.41
C ALA A 27 -9.41 18.78 -17.18
N ALA A 28 -8.93 17.56 -16.94
CA ALA A 28 -7.99 17.27 -15.86
C ALA A 28 -6.68 18.04 -16.04
N ALA A 29 -6.11 18.07 -17.26
CA ALA A 29 -4.89 18.81 -17.53
C ALA A 29 -5.03 20.32 -17.27
N ARG A 30 -6.16 20.93 -17.67
CA ARG A 30 -6.44 22.35 -17.39
C ARG A 30 -6.62 22.63 -15.90
N TRP A 31 -7.28 21.72 -15.18
CA TRP A 31 -7.42 21.83 -13.73
C TRP A 31 -6.06 21.71 -13.04
N ILE A 32 -5.24 20.72 -13.40
CA ILE A 32 -3.87 20.56 -12.88
C ILE A 32 -3.03 21.83 -13.10
N ALA A 33 -3.12 22.44 -14.29
CA ALA A 33 -2.42 23.69 -14.60
C ALA A 33 -2.90 24.90 -13.79
N SER A 34 -4.09 24.83 -13.17
CA SER A 34 -4.62 25.88 -12.30
C SER A 34 -4.26 25.72 -10.82
N LEU A 35 -3.68 24.57 -10.44
CA LEU A 35 -3.37 24.28 -9.05
C LEU A 35 -2.15 25.06 -8.54
N PRO A 36 -2.11 25.39 -7.24
CA PRO A 36 -0.92 26.00 -6.64
C PRO A 36 0.27 25.03 -6.70
N THR A 37 1.45 25.55 -7.09
CA THR A 37 2.67 24.74 -7.22
C THR A 37 3.44 24.58 -5.91
N SER A 38 3.23 25.48 -4.94
CA SER A 38 4.12 25.65 -3.77
C SER A 38 3.53 25.19 -2.44
N ASP A 39 2.27 24.73 -2.39
CA ASP A 39 1.61 24.28 -1.16
C ASP A 39 1.11 22.82 -1.30
N PRO A 40 1.88 21.83 -0.80
CA PRO A 40 1.50 20.42 -0.85
C PRO A 40 0.21 20.08 -0.10
N LEU A 41 -0.11 20.80 0.99
CA LEU A 41 -1.31 20.52 1.79
C LEU A 41 -2.55 21.10 1.13
N GLN A 42 -2.46 22.29 0.52
CA GLN A 42 -3.55 22.82 -0.29
C GLN A 42 -3.80 21.91 -1.50
N LEU A 43 -2.74 21.50 -2.20
CA LEU A 43 -2.85 20.59 -3.34
C LEU A 43 -3.48 19.24 -2.95
N GLN A 44 -3.11 18.71 -1.79
CA GLN A 44 -3.73 17.52 -1.20
C GLN A 44 -5.24 17.70 -1.01
N ARG A 45 -5.67 18.82 -0.40
CA ARG A 45 -7.09 19.10 -0.14
C ARG A 45 -7.90 19.25 -1.42
N GLU A 46 -7.41 20.06 -2.37
CA GLU A 46 -8.11 20.28 -3.64
C GLU A 46 -8.25 18.99 -4.45
N THR A 47 -7.22 18.14 -4.42
CA THR A 47 -7.29 16.79 -5.01
C THR A 47 -8.28 15.91 -4.28
N LEU A 48 -8.22 15.86 -2.95
CA LEU A 48 -9.10 15.04 -2.13
C LEU A 48 -10.57 15.38 -2.41
N ASP A 49 -10.92 16.67 -2.40
CA ASP A 49 -12.27 17.14 -2.68
C ASP A 49 -12.73 16.73 -4.09
N LEU A 50 -11.85 16.87 -5.09
CA LEU A 50 -12.15 16.47 -6.45
C LEU A 50 -12.40 14.96 -6.57
N VAL A 51 -11.49 14.13 -6.05
CA VAL A 51 -11.54 12.67 -6.19
C VAL A 51 -12.66 12.08 -5.33
N ALA A 52 -12.88 12.58 -4.12
CA ALA A 52 -13.99 12.15 -3.26
C ALA A 52 -15.36 12.45 -3.88
N SER A 53 -15.44 13.46 -4.75
CA SER A 53 -16.67 13.77 -5.49
C SER A 53 -16.93 12.85 -6.70
N PHE A 54 -15.98 12.02 -7.10
CA PHE A 54 -16.10 11.15 -8.28
C PHE A 54 -17.27 10.14 -8.13
N PRO A 55 -18.13 9.95 -9.15
CA PRO A 55 -18.03 10.41 -10.55
C PRO A 55 -18.72 11.76 -10.84
N GLY A 56 -18.92 12.56 -9.80
CA GLY A 56 -19.60 13.85 -9.84
C GLY A 56 -21.10 13.69 -10.07
N GLY A 57 -21.68 14.65 -10.80
CA GLY A 57 -23.10 14.63 -11.16
C GLY A 57 -23.48 13.63 -12.26
N ARG A 58 -22.56 12.77 -12.71
CA ARG A 58 -22.78 11.86 -13.84
C ARG A 58 -23.39 10.55 -13.40
N ARG A 59 -24.34 10.04 -14.19
CA ARG A 59 -25.02 8.76 -13.92
C ARG A 59 -24.18 7.53 -14.26
N ARG A 60 -23.21 7.66 -15.18
CA ARG A 60 -22.35 6.56 -15.64
C ARG A 60 -20.92 7.06 -15.80
N ILE A 61 -19.98 6.26 -15.33
CA ILE A 61 -18.54 6.49 -15.52
C ILE A 61 -18.17 6.02 -16.93
N GLY A 62 -17.47 6.87 -17.68
CA GLY A 62 -16.91 6.52 -18.99
C GLY A 62 -15.37 6.37 -18.96
N PRO A 63 -14.77 5.77 -20.00
CA PRO A 63 -13.32 5.53 -20.05
C PRO A 63 -12.52 6.85 -20.01
N ALA A 64 -13.05 7.93 -20.59
CA ALA A 64 -12.43 9.26 -20.52
C ALA A 64 -12.36 9.82 -19.09
N GLN A 65 -13.26 9.40 -18.19
CA GLN A 65 -13.21 9.79 -16.78
C GLN A 65 -12.18 8.98 -16.01
N ALA A 66 -12.05 7.68 -16.31
CA ALA A 66 -10.98 6.85 -15.76
C ALA A 66 -9.59 7.36 -16.19
N GLU A 67 -9.44 7.78 -17.45
CA GLU A 67 -8.21 8.44 -17.92
C GLU A 67 -7.98 9.82 -17.28
N ALA A 68 -9.03 10.56 -16.95
CA ALA A 68 -8.89 11.82 -16.24
C ALA A 68 -8.42 11.59 -14.80
N LEU A 69 -8.96 10.56 -14.13
CA LEU A 69 -8.56 10.14 -12.80
C LEU A 69 -7.07 9.74 -12.76
N LEU A 70 -6.60 8.95 -13.74
CA LEU A 70 -5.18 8.59 -13.88
C LEU A 70 -4.26 9.82 -14.02
N ARG A 71 -4.69 10.87 -14.73
CA ARG A 71 -3.90 12.12 -14.85
C ARG A 71 -3.81 12.87 -13.53
N VAL A 72 -4.91 12.92 -12.78
CA VAL A 72 -4.93 13.57 -11.46
C VAL A 72 -4.06 12.77 -10.48
N ASP A 73 -4.17 11.45 -10.47
CA ASP A 73 -3.34 10.55 -9.67
C ASP A 73 -1.84 10.77 -9.91
N ALA A 74 -1.40 10.80 -11.18
CA ALA A 74 0.01 11.05 -11.50
C ALA A 74 0.55 12.37 -10.91
N ARG A 75 -0.31 13.40 -10.75
CA ARG A 75 0.08 14.66 -10.10
C ARG A 75 0.21 14.53 -8.57
N CYS A 76 -0.42 13.53 -7.97
CA CYS A 76 -0.49 13.34 -6.53
C CYS A 76 0.67 12.53 -5.95
N GLU A 77 1.37 11.73 -6.76
CA GLU A 77 2.50 10.93 -6.27
C GLU A 77 3.55 11.74 -5.51
N PRO A 78 4.04 12.89 -6.02
CA PRO A 78 5.03 13.69 -5.29
C PRO A 78 4.49 14.21 -3.95
N ILE A 79 3.18 14.47 -3.86
CA ILE A 79 2.52 14.93 -2.63
C ILE A 79 2.52 13.81 -1.59
N ILE A 80 2.10 12.60 -2.00
CA ILE A 80 2.08 11.43 -1.12
C ILE A 80 3.50 11.12 -0.64
N SER A 81 4.49 11.13 -1.53
CA SER A 81 5.89 10.94 -1.17
C SER A 81 6.39 12.01 -0.20
N HIS A 82 6.07 13.28 -0.43
CA HIS A 82 6.46 14.38 0.46
C HIS A 82 5.84 14.26 1.86
N LEU A 83 4.53 14.03 1.95
CA LEU A 83 3.83 13.86 3.23
C LEU A 83 4.31 12.60 3.97
N THR A 84 4.63 11.53 3.24
CA THR A 84 5.21 10.31 3.82
C THR A 84 6.59 10.57 4.40
N ALA A 85 7.47 11.28 3.67
CA ALA A 85 8.79 11.65 4.17
C ALA A 85 8.70 12.55 5.42
N GLN A 86 7.76 13.49 5.45
CA GLN A 86 7.50 14.30 6.63
C GLN A 86 6.98 13.45 7.80
N TYR A 87 6.12 12.46 7.53
CA TYR A 87 5.57 11.59 8.57
C TYR A 87 6.68 10.78 9.24
N THR A 88 7.54 10.14 8.44
CA THR A 88 8.64 9.32 8.98
C THR A 88 9.69 10.17 9.70
N ALA A 89 10.01 11.37 9.20
CA ALA A 89 10.96 12.28 9.85
C ALA A 89 10.46 12.87 11.19
N ASN A 90 9.14 12.97 11.38
CA ASN A 90 8.51 13.51 12.58
C ASN A 90 7.98 12.44 13.54
N TYR A 91 8.25 11.16 13.25
CA TYR A 91 7.80 10.05 14.08
C TYR A 91 8.33 10.19 15.53
N GLN A 92 7.43 10.05 16.50
CA GLN A 92 7.64 10.23 17.94
C GLN A 92 8.07 11.64 18.37
N ARG A 93 8.11 12.62 17.45
CA ARG A 93 8.44 14.02 17.78
C ARG A 93 7.20 14.85 18.08
N SER A 94 6.08 14.57 17.40
CA SER A 94 4.82 15.29 17.63
C SER A 94 3.60 14.48 17.16
N SER A 95 2.79 14.02 18.11
CA SER A 95 1.57 13.24 17.84
C SER A 95 0.55 14.00 16.99
N SER A 96 0.46 15.32 17.14
CA SER A 96 -0.47 16.16 16.36
C SER A 96 -0.02 16.31 14.91
N VAL A 97 1.29 16.39 14.65
CA VAL A 97 1.86 16.44 13.30
C VAL A 97 1.72 15.08 12.63
N GLU A 98 2.06 13.99 13.32
CA GLU A 98 1.90 12.62 12.82
C GLU A 98 0.45 12.33 12.43
N THR A 99 -0.51 12.67 13.30
CA THR A 99 -1.94 12.46 13.01
C THR A 99 -2.37 13.22 11.77
N ARG A 100 -1.96 14.48 11.63
CA ARG A 100 -2.30 15.32 10.47
C ARG A 100 -1.71 14.79 9.16
N LEU A 101 -0.43 14.42 9.17
CA LEU A 101 0.27 13.89 7.99
C LEU A 101 -0.31 12.52 7.58
N TRP A 102 -0.61 11.68 8.57
CA TRP A 102 -1.27 10.40 8.33
C TRP A 102 -2.63 10.60 7.65
N HIS A 103 -3.48 11.48 8.16
CA HIS A 103 -4.78 11.77 7.53
C HIS A 103 -4.63 12.36 6.13
N GLY A 104 -3.65 13.26 5.94
CA GLY A 104 -3.35 13.84 4.63
C GLY A 104 -3.11 12.81 3.53
N VAL A 105 -2.38 11.73 3.85
CA VAL A 105 -2.16 10.62 2.90
C VAL A 105 -3.32 9.64 2.89
N PHE A 106 -3.79 9.21 4.07
CA PHE A 106 -4.75 8.12 4.17
C PHE A 106 -6.14 8.46 3.60
N ASP A 107 -6.55 9.74 3.67
CA ASP A 107 -7.80 10.19 3.07
C ASP A 107 -7.72 10.18 1.54
N LEU A 108 -6.57 10.55 0.96
CA LEU A 108 -6.32 10.37 -0.49
C LEU A 108 -6.38 8.89 -0.88
N VAL A 109 -5.73 8.01 -0.10
CA VAL A 109 -5.73 6.57 -0.35
C VAL A 109 -7.15 6.01 -0.41
N LYS A 110 -8.02 6.39 0.54
CA LYS A 110 -9.44 6.00 0.52
C LYS A 110 -10.18 6.55 -0.69
N ALA A 111 -10.01 7.84 -0.99
CA ALA A 111 -10.70 8.49 -2.10
C ALA A 111 -10.33 7.85 -3.44
N PHE A 112 -9.04 7.64 -3.71
CA PHE A 112 -8.58 6.99 -4.93
C PHE A 112 -8.98 5.51 -5.00
N THR A 113 -8.91 4.78 -3.88
CA THR A 113 -9.38 3.38 -3.83
C THR A 113 -10.85 3.29 -4.24
N ALA A 114 -11.71 4.13 -3.67
CA ALA A 114 -13.13 4.16 -4.00
C ALA A 114 -13.38 4.57 -5.46
N ALA A 115 -12.68 5.60 -5.95
CA ALA A 115 -12.81 6.09 -7.33
C ALA A 115 -12.36 5.03 -8.36
N TYR A 116 -11.24 4.34 -8.11
CA TYR A 116 -10.76 3.27 -9.00
C TYR A 116 -11.62 2.01 -8.93
N GLN A 117 -12.14 1.63 -7.76
CA GLN A 117 -13.12 0.55 -7.66
C GLN A 117 -14.40 0.86 -8.47
N ALA A 118 -14.89 2.10 -8.40
CA ALA A 118 -16.03 2.54 -9.19
C ALA A 118 -15.74 2.51 -10.70
N ALA A 119 -14.55 2.96 -11.12
CA ALA A 119 -14.11 2.91 -12.51
C ALA A 119 -13.95 1.47 -13.02
N LEU A 120 -13.36 0.58 -12.22
CA LEU A 120 -13.19 -0.83 -12.52
C LEU A 120 -14.55 -1.52 -12.71
N LYS A 121 -15.50 -1.29 -11.79
CA LYS A 121 -16.87 -1.82 -11.88
C LYS A 121 -17.58 -1.33 -13.14
N ALA A 122 -17.45 -0.06 -13.48
CA ALA A 122 -18.06 0.52 -14.67
C ALA A 122 -17.47 -0.05 -15.97
N GLY A 123 -16.14 -0.19 -16.03
CA GLY A 123 -15.46 -0.77 -17.19
C GLY A 123 -15.75 -2.26 -17.36
N TYR A 124 -15.86 -3.02 -16.27
CA TYR A 124 -16.28 -4.42 -16.33
C TYR A 124 -17.68 -4.58 -16.92
N ALA A 125 -18.64 -3.75 -16.47
CA ALA A 125 -20.01 -3.75 -16.99
C ALA A 125 -20.11 -3.32 -18.47
N ALA A 126 -19.09 -2.63 -19.01
CA ALA A 126 -19.03 -2.21 -20.40
C ALA A 126 -18.54 -3.30 -21.38
N GLY A 127 -18.14 -4.48 -20.88
CA GLY A 127 -17.74 -5.62 -21.68
C GLY A 127 -16.52 -5.35 -22.57
N GLU A 128 -16.63 -5.68 -23.85
CA GLU A 128 -15.51 -5.71 -24.80
C GLU A 128 -15.21 -4.33 -25.45
N GLN A 129 -15.74 -3.23 -24.90
CA GLN A 129 -15.51 -1.90 -25.45
C GLN A 129 -14.01 -1.55 -25.47
N LYS A 130 -13.46 -1.33 -26.68
CA LYS A 130 -12.02 -1.12 -26.93
C LYS A 130 -11.36 -0.08 -25.99
N ARG A 131 -12.01 1.07 -25.77
CA ARG A 131 -11.46 2.13 -24.89
C ARG A 131 -11.33 1.67 -23.43
N TRP A 132 -12.26 0.85 -22.94
CA TRP A 132 -12.16 0.30 -21.59
C TRP A 132 -11.03 -0.70 -21.48
N LYS A 133 -10.84 -1.58 -22.47
CA LYS A 133 -9.70 -2.51 -22.49
C LYS A 133 -8.35 -1.80 -22.41
N THR A 134 -8.23 -0.59 -22.97
CA THR A 134 -6.99 0.20 -22.90
C THR A 134 -6.76 0.85 -21.53
N VAL A 135 -7.81 1.24 -20.80
CA VAL A 135 -7.67 1.98 -19.53
C VAL A 135 -7.75 1.08 -18.29
N LEU A 136 -8.45 -0.05 -18.35
CA LEU A 136 -8.65 -0.93 -17.21
C LEU A 136 -7.36 -1.53 -16.62
N PRO A 137 -6.38 -1.99 -17.43
CA PRO A 137 -5.10 -2.46 -16.90
C PRO A 137 -4.43 -1.39 -16.03
N ARG A 138 -4.43 -0.13 -16.47
CA ARG A 138 -3.86 1.00 -15.72
C ARG A 138 -4.61 1.29 -14.42
N VAL A 139 -5.95 1.25 -14.47
CA VAL A 139 -6.81 1.39 -13.28
C VAL A 139 -6.51 0.30 -12.26
N LEU A 140 -6.30 -0.94 -12.71
CA LEU A 140 -5.95 -2.06 -11.85
C LEU A 140 -4.60 -1.85 -11.16
N VAL A 141 -3.55 -1.46 -11.90
CA VAL A 141 -2.23 -1.16 -11.32
C VAL A 141 -2.36 -0.09 -10.23
N ARG A 142 -3.05 1.02 -10.52
CA ARG A 142 -3.20 2.11 -9.54
C ARG A 142 -4.08 1.74 -8.35
N LEU A 143 -5.10 0.91 -8.54
CA LEU A 143 -5.88 0.38 -7.42
C LEU A 143 -5.03 -0.52 -6.51
N ALA A 144 -4.19 -1.38 -7.09
CA ALA A 144 -3.24 -2.19 -6.32
C ALA A 144 -2.21 -1.31 -5.59
N HIS A 145 -1.69 -0.27 -6.25
CA HIS A 145 -0.79 0.71 -5.65
C HIS A 145 -1.39 1.40 -4.41
N TYR A 146 -2.63 1.91 -4.51
CA TYR A 146 -3.27 2.55 -3.35
C TYR A 146 -3.58 1.56 -2.23
N LYS A 147 -3.90 0.31 -2.55
CA LYS A 147 -3.95 -0.76 -1.55
C LYS A 147 -2.59 -0.91 -0.89
N ALA A 148 -1.49 -1.05 -1.64
CA ALA A 148 -0.14 -1.17 -1.10
C ALA A 148 0.22 -0.01 -0.14
N ILE A 149 -0.15 1.23 -0.48
CA ILE A 149 0.03 2.39 0.41
C ILE A 149 -0.78 2.23 1.70
N ASP A 150 -2.05 1.79 1.64
CA ASP A 150 -2.84 1.49 2.86
C ASP A 150 -2.11 0.46 3.75
N GLY A 151 -1.57 -0.61 3.17
CA GLY A 151 -0.78 -1.61 3.89
C GLY A 151 0.46 -1.02 4.56
N LYS A 152 1.24 -0.22 3.82
CA LYS A 152 2.43 0.47 4.34
C LYS A 152 2.08 1.41 5.50
N PHE A 153 1.03 2.22 5.37
CA PHE A 153 0.59 3.15 6.42
C PHE A 153 0.02 2.45 7.66
N ARG A 154 -0.49 1.21 7.52
CA ARG A 154 -0.83 0.36 8.67
C ARG A 154 0.42 -0.15 9.37
N LEU A 155 1.45 -0.56 8.63
CA LEU A 155 2.74 -0.97 9.21
C LEU A 155 3.38 0.18 10.00
N PHE A 156 3.26 1.43 9.54
CA PHE A 156 3.71 2.61 10.30
C PHE A 156 3.04 2.78 11.67
N ARG A 157 1.85 2.20 11.85
CA ARG A 157 1.13 2.18 13.13
C ARG A 157 1.08 0.78 13.73
N TYR A 158 2.08 -0.04 13.39
CA TYR A 158 2.27 -1.37 13.94
C TYR A 158 1.06 -2.30 13.74
N SER A 159 0.34 -2.12 12.63
CA SER A 159 -0.84 -2.90 12.24
C SER A 159 -0.62 -3.63 10.91
N HIS A 160 -1.37 -4.71 10.70
CA HIS A 160 -1.41 -5.46 9.44
C HIS A 160 -2.76 -5.34 8.75
N TRP A 161 -2.82 -5.81 7.51
CA TRP A 161 -4.08 -6.04 6.84
C TRP A 161 -4.91 -7.12 7.54
N ILE A 162 -6.20 -6.81 7.67
CA ILE A 162 -7.22 -7.79 8.01
C ILE A 162 -7.43 -8.79 6.85
N PRO A 163 -7.96 -9.98 7.12
CA PRO A 163 -8.23 -11.01 6.09
C PRO A 163 -8.98 -10.50 4.84
N ALA A 164 -9.92 -9.56 5.00
CA ALA A 164 -10.67 -9.00 3.88
C ALA A 164 -9.79 -8.21 2.90
N GLN A 165 -8.80 -7.45 3.39
CA GLN A 165 -7.89 -6.69 2.52
C GLN A 165 -7.03 -7.60 1.66
N TRP A 166 -6.54 -8.72 2.23
CA TRP A 166 -5.85 -9.75 1.47
C TRP A 166 -6.74 -10.33 0.38
N ARG A 167 -7.96 -10.72 0.72
CA ARG A 167 -8.92 -11.27 -0.24
C ARG A 167 -9.14 -10.30 -1.41
N GLU A 168 -9.40 -9.02 -1.12
CA GLU A 168 -9.61 -8.01 -2.15
C GLU A 168 -8.39 -7.85 -3.07
N LEU A 169 -7.17 -7.87 -2.52
CA LEU A 169 -5.96 -7.76 -3.33
C LEU A 169 -5.75 -9.02 -4.21
N HIS A 170 -6.00 -10.20 -3.66
CA HIS A 170 -5.92 -11.48 -4.38
C HIS A 170 -6.92 -11.53 -5.53
N GLU A 171 -8.15 -11.08 -5.30
CA GLU A 171 -9.19 -10.97 -6.32
C GLU A 171 -8.80 -10.03 -7.45
N LEU A 172 -8.15 -8.90 -7.15
CA LEU A 172 -7.64 -7.97 -8.16
C LEU A 172 -6.53 -8.60 -9.02
N TYR A 173 -5.58 -9.28 -8.37
CA TYR A 173 -4.49 -9.96 -9.08
C TYR A 173 -5.01 -11.10 -9.96
N GLU A 174 -5.91 -11.93 -9.43
CA GLU A 174 -6.53 -13.01 -10.18
C GLU A 174 -7.39 -12.48 -11.34
N PHE A 175 -8.15 -11.40 -11.12
CA PHE A 175 -8.90 -10.75 -12.19
C PHE A 175 -7.99 -10.29 -13.33
N ALA A 176 -6.87 -9.63 -13.01
CA ALA A 176 -5.89 -9.22 -14.00
C ALA A 176 -5.30 -10.43 -14.74
N ARG A 177 -4.96 -11.51 -14.02
CA ARG A 177 -4.45 -12.76 -14.61
C ARG A 177 -5.41 -13.40 -15.59
N MET A 178 -6.68 -13.54 -15.21
CA MET A 178 -7.71 -14.12 -16.08
C MET A 178 -7.92 -13.31 -17.36
N ARG A 179 -7.57 -12.02 -17.34
CA ARG A 179 -7.62 -11.13 -18.52
C ARG A 179 -6.30 -11.03 -19.29
N GLY A 180 -5.20 -11.59 -18.77
CA GLY A 180 -3.87 -11.43 -19.33
C GLY A 180 -3.23 -10.06 -19.08
N TRP A 181 -3.76 -9.28 -18.14
CA TRP A 181 -3.35 -7.90 -17.86
C TRP A 181 -2.33 -7.76 -16.72
N GLN A 182 -2.05 -8.83 -15.98
CA GLN A 182 -1.25 -8.79 -14.76
C GLN A 182 0.17 -8.25 -14.97
N ARG A 183 0.75 -8.43 -16.16
CA ARG A 183 2.08 -7.97 -16.55
C ARG A 183 2.07 -6.79 -17.52
N GLU A 184 0.90 -6.22 -17.82
CA GLU A 184 0.86 -5.02 -18.67
C GLU A 184 1.48 -3.83 -17.92
N PRO A 185 2.47 -3.15 -18.51
CA PRO A 185 3.13 -2.04 -17.85
C PRO A 185 2.20 -0.83 -17.78
N LEU A 186 2.29 -0.08 -16.68
CA LEU A 186 1.66 1.23 -16.54
C LEU A 186 2.33 2.25 -17.47
N ALA A 187 1.94 2.23 -18.74
CA ALA A 187 2.35 3.19 -19.74
C ALA A 187 1.23 4.23 -19.93
N PHE A 188 1.46 5.46 -19.47
CA PHE A 188 0.49 6.57 -19.55
C PHE A 188 1.19 7.83 -20.05
N GLY A 189 1.05 8.13 -21.35
CA GLY A 189 1.88 9.13 -22.04
C GLY A 189 1.76 10.57 -21.50
N GLY A 190 2.78 11.39 -21.77
CA GLY A 190 2.82 12.86 -21.60
C GLY A 190 2.76 13.42 -20.17
N ALA A 191 2.08 12.75 -19.25
CA ALA A 191 2.10 13.01 -17.80
C ALA A 191 2.54 11.71 -17.13
N ALA A 192 3.84 11.59 -16.86
CA ALA A 192 4.43 10.37 -16.37
C ALA A 192 4.16 10.21 -14.88
N PHE A 193 3.61 9.06 -14.49
CA PHE A 193 3.85 8.53 -13.15
C PHE A 193 5.37 8.50 -12.91
N SER A 194 5.77 8.74 -11.68
CA SER A 194 7.16 8.86 -11.26
C SER A 194 7.95 7.57 -11.55
N GLN A 195 7.27 6.42 -11.48
CA GLN A 195 7.80 5.11 -11.88
C GLN A 195 7.10 4.63 -13.16
N PRO A 196 7.66 4.91 -14.36
CA PRO A 196 7.07 4.44 -15.61
C PRO A 196 7.19 2.90 -15.72
N GLY A 197 6.09 2.25 -16.09
CA GLY A 197 6.13 0.85 -16.55
C GLY A 197 5.92 -0.23 -15.48
N GLU A 198 5.56 0.12 -14.25
CA GLU A 198 5.19 -0.88 -13.24
C GLU A 198 3.92 -1.65 -13.64
N SER A 199 3.93 -2.95 -13.47
CA SER A 199 2.79 -3.83 -13.71
C SER A 199 2.04 -4.16 -12.41
N LEU A 200 0.83 -4.71 -12.54
CA LEU A 200 0.04 -5.10 -11.38
C LEU A 200 0.74 -6.25 -10.62
N GLU A 201 1.39 -7.18 -11.32
CA GLU A 201 2.14 -8.27 -10.70
C GLU A 201 3.30 -7.74 -9.85
N GLN A 202 4.00 -6.70 -10.31
CA GLN A 202 5.08 -6.06 -9.54
C GLN A 202 4.55 -5.33 -8.30
N GLU A 203 3.44 -4.58 -8.39
CA GLU A 203 2.75 -3.98 -7.23
C GLU A 203 2.29 -5.06 -6.22
N TYR A 204 1.76 -6.16 -6.73
CA TYR A 204 1.29 -7.28 -5.91
C TYR A 204 2.45 -7.99 -5.18
N ILE A 205 3.55 -8.30 -5.88
CA ILE A 205 4.75 -8.91 -5.29
C ILE A 205 5.37 -7.98 -4.24
N ARG A 206 5.49 -6.68 -4.51
CA ARG A 206 5.98 -5.70 -3.52
C ARG A 206 5.11 -5.66 -2.29
N SER A 207 3.79 -5.64 -2.45
CA SER A 207 2.84 -5.70 -1.33
C SER A 207 3.00 -6.99 -0.53
N LEU A 208 3.13 -8.13 -1.21
CA LEU A 208 3.34 -9.44 -0.58
C LEU A 208 4.62 -9.49 0.26
N LEU A 209 5.73 -8.96 -0.27
CA LEU A 209 7.01 -8.91 0.42
C LEU A 209 6.99 -7.89 1.56
N LEU A 210 6.55 -6.65 1.32
CA LEU A 210 6.50 -5.60 2.33
C LEU A 210 5.64 -6.00 3.53
N MET A 211 4.49 -6.64 3.30
CA MET A 211 3.59 -7.08 4.38
C MET A 211 4.10 -8.31 5.14
N ARG A 212 5.29 -8.85 4.81
CA ARG A 212 6.00 -9.83 5.65
C ARG A 212 6.68 -9.19 6.87
N LEU A 213 6.85 -7.87 6.88
CA LEU A 213 7.40 -7.17 8.03
C LEU A 213 6.53 -7.43 9.29
N ASP A 214 7.18 -7.74 10.41
CA ASP A 214 6.52 -7.87 11.71
C ASP A 214 6.16 -6.48 12.21
N SER A 215 4.87 -6.17 12.27
CA SER A 215 4.40 -4.82 12.58
C SER A 215 4.85 -4.34 13.95
N GLY A 216 5.31 -5.16 14.90
CA GLY A 216 5.77 -4.69 16.21
C GLY A 216 7.22 -4.18 16.27
N ASN A 217 8.03 -4.37 15.22
CA ASN A 217 9.50 -4.27 15.34
C ASN A 217 10.18 -3.30 14.36
N PHE A 218 9.44 -2.69 13.43
CA PHE A 218 9.99 -1.77 12.43
C PHE A 218 9.39 -0.37 12.62
N THR A 219 10.24 0.62 12.81
CA THR A 219 9.82 2.04 12.84
C THR A 219 9.37 2.51 11.46
N PRO A 220 8.57 3.58 11.34
CA PRO A 220 8.06 4.05 10.05
C PRO A 220 9.14 4.38 9.00
N ASP A 221 10.27 4.95 9.42
CA ASP A 221 11.43 5.19 8.57
C ASP A 221 12.10 3.90 8.08
N GLN A 222 12.19 2.86 8.93
CA GLN A 222 12.63 1.53 8.53
C GLN A 222 11.67 0.89 7.52
N VAL A 223 10.36 0.95 7.77
CA VAL A 223 9.34 0.45 6.83
C VAL A 223 9.44 1.18 5.49
N GLU A 224 9.60 2.50 5.49
CA GLU A 224 9.75 3.31 4.28
C GLU A 224 11.04 2.99 3.53
N TRP A 225 12.15 2.77 4.26
CA TRP A 225 13.41 2.33 3.67
C TRP A 225 13.29 0.95 3.01
N VAL A 226 12.60 0.00 3.65
CA VAL A 226 12.33 -1.33 3.06
C VAL A 226 11.44 -1.20 1.83
N GLY A 227 10.39 -0.37 1.90
CA GLY A 227 9.51 -0.11 0.76
C GLY A 227 10.27 0.37 -0.47
N ARG A 228 11.09 1.42 -0.34
CA ARG A 228 11.94 1.93 -1.43
C ARG A 228 12.95 0.90 -1.92
N SER A 229 13.52 0.10 -1.02
CA SER A 229 14.46 -0.96 -1.40
C SER A 229 13.77 -2.05 -2.23
N LEU A 230 12.54 -2.43 -1.89
CA LEU A 230 11.76 -3.41 -2.66
C LEU A 230 11.36 -2.89 -4.05
N GLU A 231 11.18 -1.58 -4.25
CA GLU A 231 11.00 -1.00 -5.59
C GLU A 231 12.20 -1.32 -6.51
N GLU A 232 13.42 -1.28 -5.97
CA GLU A 232 14.65 -1.61 -6.70
C GLU A 232 14.85 -3.12 -6.89
N TRP A 233 14.49 -3.94 -5.89
CA TRP A 233 14.87 -5.35 -5.85
C TRP A 233 13.87 -6.31 -6.50
N THR A 234 12.64 -5.87 -6.72
CA THR A 234 11.55 -6.70 -7.24
C THR A 234 11.22 -6.62 -8.74
N PRO A 235 11.78 -5.71 -9.59
CA PRO A 235 11.36 -5.59 -10.99
C PRO A 235 11.42 -6.86 -11.82
N SER A 236 12.37 -7.77 -11.54
CA SER A 236 12.54 -9.04 -12.26
C SER A 236 11.75 -10.21 -11.66
N LEU A 237 11.12 -10.04 -10.50
CA LEU A 237 10.36 -11.10 -9.86
C LEU A 237 9.05 -11.36 -10.58
N THR A 238 8.67 -12.63 -10.67
CA THR A 238 7.39 -13.06 -11.23
C THR A 238 6.77 -14.15 -10.37
N LEU A 239 5.44 -14.26 -10.44
CA LEU A 239 4.72 -15.35 -9.81
C LEU A 239 4.52 -16.50 -10.80
N THR A 240 4.77 -17.72 -10.36
CA THR A 240 4.65 -18.94 -11.18
C THR A 240 3.53 -19.85 -10.66
N PRO A 241 2.75 -20.50 -11.54
CA PRO A 241 1.79 -21.51 -11.11
C PRO A 241 2.48 -22.80 -10.63
N PRO A 242 1.75 -23.76 -10.03
CA PRO A 242 2.29 -25.08 -9.73
C PRO A 242 2.93 -25.74 -10.98
N PRO A 243 4.02 -26.50 -10.83
CA PRO A 243 4.54 -27.06 -9.58
C PRO A 243 5.47 -26.17 -8.74
N GLY A 244 5.75 -24.91 -9.14
CA GLY A 244 6.48 -23.96 -8.29
C GLY A 244 7.89 -24.40 -7.86
N THR A 245 8.54 -25.27 -8.64
CA THR A 245 9.84 -25.89 -8.31
C THR A 245 10.89 -24.82 -8.00
N GLY A 246 11.57 -24.95 -6.87
CA GLY A 246 12.64 -24.03 -6.44
C GLY A 246 12.15 -22.71 -5.83
N ALA A 247 10.84 -22.49 -5.72
CA ALA A 247 10.31 -21.31 -5.03
C ALA A 247 10.45 -21.44 -3.51
N ASN A 248 10.75 -20.31 -2.88
CA ASN A 248 10.89 -20.21 -1.41
C ASN A 248 9.56 -19.82 -0.75
N PHE A 249 8.61 -19.29 -1.52
CA PHE A 249 7.34 -18.77 -1.04
C PHE A 249 6.17 -19.15 -1.93
N TYR A 250 4.98 -19.12 -1.35
CA TYR A 250 3.72 -19.23 -2.07
C TYR A 250 2.66 -18.26 -1.52
N VAL A 251 1.64 -18.02 -2.32
CA VAL A 251 0.40 -17.34 -1.94
C VAL A 251 -0.78 -18.11 -2.52
N ASP A 252 -1.85 -18.26 -1.73
CA ASP A 252 -3.11 -18.85 -2.19
C ASP A 252 -4.12 -17.75 -2.49
N LEU A 253 -4.44 -17.58 -3.78
CA LEU A 253 -5.36 -16.56 -4.26
C LEU A 253 -6.81 -16.80 -3.84
N SER A 254 -7.15 -18.00 -3.36
CA SER A 254 -8.46 -18.30 -2.77
C SER A 254 -8.54 -18.02 -1.27
N GLY A 255 -7.40 -17.76 -0.63
CA GLY A 255 -7.29 -17.54 0.81
C GLY A 255 -7.43 -16.07 1.22
N THR A 256 -7.10 -15.81 2.47
CA THR A 256 -7.16 -14.47 3.09
C THR A 256 -5.84 -14.09 3.78
N GLN A 257 -4.76 -14.70 3.31
CA GLN A 257 -3.42 -14.56 3.88
C GLN A 257 -2.47 -14.11 2.78
N GLY A 258 -1.48 -13.30 3.15
CA GLY A 258 -0.39 -12.91 2.26
C GLY A 258 0.63 -14.02 2.04
N LEU A 259 1.83 -13.63 1.65
CA LEU A 259 2.93 -14.52 1.31
C LEU A 259 3.35 -15.42 2.47
N LYS A 260 3.46 -16.72 2.20
CA LYS A 260 3.88 -17.75 3.16
C LYS A 260 5.14 -18.45 2.65
N ARG A 261 6.00 -18.86 3.58
CA ARG A 261 7.19 -19.65 3.27
C ARG A 261 6.78 -21.06 2.84
N GLN A 262 7.44 -21.58 1.82
CA GLN A 262 7.23 -22.94 1.31
C GLN A 262 8.10 -23.92 2.11
N GLU A 263 7.51 -24.57 3.12
CA GLU A 263 8.21 -25.59 3.91
C GLU A 263 7.99 -27.00 3.35
N LYS A 264 6.80 -27.25 2.77
CA LYS A 264 6.38 -28.54 2.21
C LYS A 264 5.60 -28.30 0.93
N ALA A 265 5.62 -29.28 0.04
CA ALA A 265 4.75 -29.30 -1.14
C ALA A 265 3.29 -29.20 -0.67
N ARG A 266 2.54 -28.26 -1.27
CA ARG A 266 1.11 -28.09 -1.00
C ARG A 266 0.30 -28.48 -2.23
N ALA A 267 -0.81 -29.17 -1.97
CA ALA A 267 -1.83 -29.49 -2.95
C ALA A 267 -3.12 -28.72 -2.64
N GLY A 268 -3.86 -28.34 -3.68
CA GLY A 268 -5.13 -27.62 -3.56
C GLY A 268 -5.00 -26.09 -3.47
N GLY A 269 -6.11 -25.40 -3.74
CA GLY A 269 -6.17 -23.93 -3.80
C GLY A 269 -5.68 -23.34 -5.13
N ARG A 270 -5.70 -22.02 -5.23
CA ARG A 270 -5.17 -21.27 -6.39
C ARG A 270 -3.80 -20.73 -6.04
N LEU A 271 -2.83 -21.64 -5.99
CA LEU A 271 -1.47 -21.34 -5.55
C LEU A 271 -0.69 -20.61 -6.63
N MET A 272 0.08 -19.61 -6.21
CA MET A 272 1.13 -18.96 -6.97
C MET A 272 2.41 -18.97 -6.14
N TYR A 273 3.53 -19.22 -6.79
CA TYR A 273 4.84 -19.40 -6.18
C TYR A 273 5.75 -18.22 -6.50
N LEU A 274 6.59 -17.86 -5.53
CA LEU A 274 7.55 -16.77 -5.64
C LEU A 274 8.93 -17.27 -5.22
N ASP A 275 9.89 -17.16 -6.13
CA ASP A 275 11.30 -17.26 -5.79
C ASP A 275 11.81 -15.86 -5.40
N ALA A 276 12.23 -15.71 -4.14
CA ALA A 276 12.77 -14.46 -3.60
C ALA A 276 14.31 -14.45 -3.54
N THR A 277 14.99 -15.41 -4.18
CA THR A 277 16.46 -15.53 -4.14
C THR A 277 17.15 -14.27 -4.65
N ALA A 278 16.61 -13.61 -5.67
CA ALA A 278 17.15 -12.34 -6.17
C ALA A 278 17.07 -11.22 -5.12
N VAL A 279 15.99 -11.13 -4.34
CA VAL A 279 15.84 -10.16 -3.25
C VAL A 279 16.83 -10.47 -2.12
N TYR A 280 16.97 -11.75 -1.76
CA TYR A 280 17.96 -12.17 -0.77
C TYR A 280 19.40 -11.84 -1.19
N ALA A 281 19.74 -12.06 -2.47
CA ALA A 281 21.04 -11.69 -3.01
C ALA A 281 21.33 -10.19 -2.88
N ARG A 282 20.33 -9.31 -3.15
CA ARG A 282 20.46 -7.86 -2.94
C ARG A 282 20.66 -7.48 -1.48
N VAL A 283 19.98 -8.17 -0.55
CA VAL A 283 20.18 -7.97 0.89
C VAL A 283 21.63 -8.30 1.29
N VAL A 284 22.16 -9.43 0.83
CA VAL A 284 23.53 -9.87 1.12
C VAL A 284 24.56 -8.94 0.48
N GLU A 285 24.36 -8.56 -0.78
CA GLU A 285 25.20 -7.60 -1.52
C GLU A 285 25.30 -6.28 -0.75
N ARG A 286 24.15 -5.70 -0.39
CA ARG A 286 24.11 -4.42 0.32
C ARG A 286 24.74 -4.50 1.71
N MET A 287 24.55 -5.61 2.42
CA MET A 287 25.17 -5.83 3.73
C MET A 287 26.70 -5.88 3.66
N ARG A 288 27.27 -6.42 2.58
CA ARG A 288 28.73 -6.45 2.35
C ARG A 288 29.29 -5.09 1.93
N ALA A 289 28.48 -4.27 1.26
CA ALA A 289 28.89 -2.95 0.78
C ALA A 289 28.82 -1.84 1.86
N LEU A 290 28.20 -2.11 3.01
CA LEU A 290 28.10 -1.13 4.09
C LEU A 290 29.48 -0.90 4.75
N PRO A 291 29.86 0.37 5.00
CA PRO A 291 31.11 0.67 5.68
C PRO A 291 31.09 0.19 7.14
N GLU A 292 32.25 -0.16 7.68
CA GLU A 292 32.39 -0.60 9.08
C GLU A 292 32.23 0.55 10.09
N GLN A 293 32.50 1.78 9.66
CA GLN A 293 32.39 2.99 10.47
C GLN A 293 31.33 3.93 9.87
N ASP A 294 30.58 4.61 10.74
CA ASP A 294 29.67 5.67 10.32
C ASP A 294 30.50 6.87 9.81
N ALA A 295 30.41 7.20 8.52
CA ALA A 295 31.00 8.40 7.94
C ALA A 295 29.92 9.47 7.69
N ASP A 296 30.27 10.73 7.93
CA ASP A 296 29.48 11.98 7.90
C ASP A 296 29.05 12.39 6.46
N PRO A 297 28.08 13.31 6.23
CA PRO A 297 26.84 13.56 6.94
C PRO A 297 25.67 12.76 6.35
N HIS A 298 24.62 12.53 7.14
CA HIS A 298 23.44 11.76 6.73
C HIS A 298 22.72 12.40 5.52
N LEU A 299 22.61 11.65 4.41
CA LEU A 299 21.67 12.00 3.35
C LEU A 299 20.24 12.03 3.91
N PRO A 300 19.43 13.07 3.61
CA PRO A 300 18.05 13.13 4.06
C PRO A 300 17.26 11.86 3.73
N GLY A 301 16.73 11.19 4.76
CA GLY A 301 15.97 9.94 4.62
C GLY A 301 16.82 8.67 4.46
N ALA A 302 18.14 8.71 4.64
CA ALA A 302 18.98 7.54 4.77
C ALA A 302 19.11 7.12 6.25
N LEU A 303 18.97 5.83 6.53
CA LEU A 303 19.25 5.29 7.87
C LEU A 303 20.77 5.24 8.10
N PRO A 304 21.27 5.38 9.34
CA PRO A 304 22.68 5.16 9.66
C PRO A 304 23.17 3.78 9.19
N PRO A 305 24.44 3.63 8.73
CA PRO A 305 25.00 2.34 8.30
C PRO A 305 24.78 1.19 9.29
N ARG A 306 25.01 1.44 10.59
CA ARG A 306 24.75 0.45 11.65
C ARG A 306 23.29 -0.02 11.68
N GLU A 307 22.34 0.91 11.55
CA GLU A 307 20.92 0.59 11.54
C GLU A 307 20.52 -0.15 10.26
N GLN A 308 21.05 0.27 9.10
CA GLN A 308 20.86 -0.46 7.84
C GLN A 308 21.37 -1.90 7.94
N LYS A 309 22.53 -2.13 8.57
CA LYS A 309 23.09 -3.47 8.75
C LYS A 309 22.17 -4.37 9.58
N LEU A 310 21.66 -3.87 10.72
CA LEU A 310 20.71 -4.61 11.56
C LEU A 310 19.39 -4.88 10.82
N LEU A 311 18.92 -3.91 10.04
CA LEU A 311 17.72 -4.05 9.22
C LEU A 311 17.91 -5.13 8.15
N LEU A 312 19.02 -5.10 7.42
CA LEU A 312 19.38 -6.10 6.41
C LEU A 312 19.51 -7.51 7.00
N MET A 313 20.06 -7.66 8.21
CA MET A 313 20.07 -8.96 8.92
C MET A 313 18.66 -9.50 9.18
N ARG A 314 17.70 -8.62 9.53
CA ARG A 314 16.29 -9.01 9.69
C ARG A 314 15.65 -9.38 8.36
N LEU A 315 15.92 -8.62 7.30
CA LEU A 315 15.42 -8.93 5.95
C LEU A 315 15.99 -10.25 5.41
N ALA A 316 17.25 -10.55 5.71
CA ALA A 316 17.88 -11.84 5.38
C ALA A 316 17.10 -13.01 5.99
N ALA A 317 16.63 -12.88 7.24
CA ALA A 317 15.79 -13.90 7.86
C ALA A 317 14.36 -13.97 7.27
N LEU A 318 13.81 -12.83 6.83
CA LEU A 318 12.47 -12.78 6.24
C LEU A 318 12.40 -13.33 4.82
N TYR A 319 13.42 -13.07 3.99
CA TYR A 319 13.44 -13.38 2.56
C TYR A 319 14.44 -14.47 2.16
N GLY A 320 15.39 -14.82 3.03
CA GLY A 320 16.41 -15.84 2.75
C GLY A 320 15.82 -17.25 2.61
N PRO A 321 16.59 -18.17 2.02
CA PRO A 321 16.17 -19.56 1.76
C PRO A 321 15.91 -20.31 3.07
N ASP A 322 16.78 -20.11 4.05
CA ASP A 322 16.62 -20.69 5.38
C ASP A 322 15.52 -19.95 6.14
N ALA A 323 14.62 -20.70 6.78
CA ALA A 323 13.99 -20.18 7.97
C ALA A 323 15.12 -20.02 8.99
N LEU A 324 15.79 -18.85 9.00
CA LEU A 324 16.63 -18.48 10.14
C LEU A 324 15.69 -18.59 11.34
N ALA A 325 15.84 -19.68 12.08
CA ALA A 325 15.08 -19.99 13.26
C ALA A 325 15.50 -18.93 14.28
N PHE A 326 14.87 -17.76 14.23
CA PHE A 326 14.65 -17.03 15.46
C PHE A 326 14.04 -18.06 16.39
N SER A 327 14.78 -18.41 17.44
CA SER A 327 14.38 -19.38 18.45
C SER A 327 12.88 -19.25 18.66
N PRO A 328 12.08 -20.31 18.47
CA PRO A 328 10.64 -20.20 18.40
C PRO A 328 10.18 -19.34 19.57
N ARG A 329 9.59 -18.16 19.27
CA ARG A 329 8.92 -17.36 20.30
C ARG A 329 8.05 -18.35 21.07
N ALA A 330 8.24 -18.42 22.38
CA ALA A 330 7.64 -19.46 23.22
C ALA A 330 6.17 -19.70 22.80
N PRO A 331 5.73 -20.97 22.71
CA PRO A 331 4.42 -21.31 22.17
C PRO A 331 3.34 -20.47 22.87
N ARG A 332 2.66 -19.62 22.09
CA ARG A 332 1.57 -18.79 22.61
C ARG A 332 0.38 -19.70 22.91
N LYS A 333 -0.02 -19.74 24.17
CA LYS A 333 -1.28 -20.36 24.60
C LYS A 333 -2.36 -19.28 24.56
N SER A 334 -3.50 -19.59 23.95
CA SER A 334 -4.69 -18.75 24.09
C SER A 334 -5.20 -18.93 25.51
N THR A 335 -5.40 -17.83 26.21
CA THR A 335 -5.91 -17.83 27.58
C THR A 335 -7.06 -16.83 27.64
N ASP A 336 -8.26 -17.30 28.02
CA ASP A 336 -9.37 -16.40 28.36
C ASP A 336 -9.15 -15.89 29.78
N VAL A 337 -8.53 -14.71 29.88
CA VAL A 337 -8.29 -14.02 31.15
C VAL A 337 -8.74 -12.58 30.99
N GLU A 338 -9.50 -12.07 31.96
CA GLU A 338 -9.81 -10.66 32.04
C GLU A 338 -8.54 -9.86 32.35
N MET A 339 -8.08 -9.09 31.37
CA MET A 339 -6.88 -8.25 31.49
C MET A 339 -7.29 -6.82 31.86
N ARG A 340 -6.85 -6.34 33.02
CA ARG A 340 -6.96 -4.92 33.39
C ARG A 340 -5.89 -4.13 32.63
N VAL A 341 -6.30 -3.37 31.62
CA VAL A 341 -5.40 -2.47 30.88
C VAL A 341 -5.28 -1.14 31.63
N VAL A 342 -4.06 -0.76 32.00
CA VAL A 342 -3.76 0.50 32.69
C VAL A 342 -2.92 1.39 31.79
N VAL A 343 -3.31 2.66 31.65
CA VAL A 343 -2.64 3.63 30.76
C VAL A 343 -2.19 4.86 31.55
N GLY A 344 -0.97 5.32 31.29
CA GLY A 344 -0.38 6.50 31.91
C GLY A 344 0.55 6.17 33.09
N LEU A 345 1.66 6.91 33.22
CA LEU A 345 2.76 6.60 34.14
C LEU A 345 2.32 6.55 35.62
N GLN A 346 1.44 7.47 36.05
CA GLN A 346 0.91 7.48 37.42
C GLN A 346 0.01 6.28 37.72
N SER A 347 -0.83 5.90 36.76
CA SER A 347 -1.72 4.74 36.89
C SER A 347 -0.91 3.44 36.85
N LEU A 348 0.14 3.37 36.01
CA LEU A 348 1.08 2.27 35.94
C LEU A 348 1.84 2.09 37.26
N THR A 349 2.39 3.17 37.83
CA THR A 349 3.11 3.09 39.11
C THR A 349 2.21 2.66 40.26
N ARG A 350 0.95 3.11 40.30
CA ARG A 350 -0.04 2.61 41.28
C ARG A 350 -0.39 1.15 41.06
N ALA A 351 -0.61 0.72 39.82
CA ALA A 351 -0.94 -0.66 39.51
C ALA A 351 0.22 -1.62 39.84
N VAL A 352 1.46 -1.21 39.57
CA VAL A 352 2.66 -1.99 39.94
C VAL A 352 2.80 -2.09 41.46
N ALA A 353 2.62 -0.99 42.20
CA ALA A 353 2.64 -1.01 43.66
C ALA A 353 1.52 -1.89 44.25
N GLU A 354 0.31 -1.84 43.66
CA GLU A 354 -0.82 -2.70 44.04
C GLU A 354 -0.49 -4.18 43.82
N VAL A 355 0.16 -4.53 42.71
CA VAL A 355 0.63 -5.90 42.41
C VAL A 355 1.76 -6.35 43.34
N GLU A 356 2.68 -5.46 43.72
CA GLU A 356 3.76 -5.78 44.67
C GLU A 356 3.21 -6.13 46.05
N HIS A 357 2.12 -5.48 46.47
CA HIS A 357 1.43 -5.74 47.74
C HIS A 357 0.50 -6.96 47.75
N LEU A 358 0.27 -7.63 46.62
CA LEU A 358 -0.44 -8.92 46.59
C LEU A 358 0.40 -10.02 47.24
N SER A 359 -0.22 -10.86 48.09
CA SER A 359 0.47 -11.97 48.78
C SER A 359 1.05 -12.97 47.78
N ALA A 360 2.08 -13.72 48.20
CA ALA A 360 2.78 -14.67 47.34
C ALA A 360 1.85 -15.73 46.70
N GLU A 361 0.69 -16.01 47.31
CA GLU A 361 -0.32 -16.95 46.78
C GLU A 361 -1.17 -16.39 45.64
N ALA A 362 -1.23 -15.05 45.46
CA ALA A 362 -1.94 -14.40 44.37
C ALA A 362 -1.05 -14.12 43.13
N LYS A 363 0.24 -14.49 43.21
CA LYS A 363 1.25 -14.25 42.16
C LYS A 363 1.57 -15.50 41.32
N THR A 364 1.00 -16.66 41.66
CA THR A 364 0.93 -17.87 40.81
C THR A 364 -0.34 -17.84 39.97
#